data_AF-A0A4Q2LM21-F1
#
_entry.id   AF-A0A4Q2LM21-F1
#
_cell.length_a   1.000
_cell.length_b   1.000
_cell.length_c   1.000
_cell.angle_alpha   90.00
_cell.angle_beta   90.00
_cell.angle_gamma   90.00
#
_symmetry.space_group_name_H-M   'P 1'
#
loop_
_entity.id
_entity.type
_entity.pdbx_description
1 polymer ?
#
loop_
_entity_poly.entity_id
_entity_poly.type
_entity_poly.pdbx_seq_one_letter_code
_entity_poly.pdbx_strand_id
1 'polypeptide(L)'
;MKLTEMEREYELAKIDFENVKSRAAKLGVRSEMNKLYDKIQLEKNRVNTELRTTKVKGVEISLPTVFEYLGYRRDNSDVALRVEDNIIYAAGEKKVDSDGSYRSFNYVWIPQTDSKFAKLCVRILGGNIYGDRFYLSVEYFKHPADQSSYLSKDLRTDNKTYNPYCDYFFDKLNLERKKDRNKTNLLQPKNEGVL
;
A
#
# COMPACT_ATOMS: atom_id res chain seq x y z
N MET A 1 -7.76 15.31 -16.08
CA MET A 1 -7.75 16.78 -16.01
C MET A 1 -6.39 17.19 -15.49
N LYS A 2 -5.69 18.06 -16.22
CA LYS A 2 -4.38 18.58 -15.82
C LYS A 2 -4.55 19.60 -14.70
N LEU A 3 -3.53 19.79 -13.86
CA LEU A 3 -3.57 20.75 -12.75
C LEU A 3 -4.03 22.16 -13.19
N THR A 4 -3.52 22.65 -14.31
CA THR A 4 -3.88 23.95 -14.88
C THR A 4 -5.35 24.06 -15.30
N GLU A 5 -5.95 22.96 -15.77
CA GLU A 5 -7.38 22.89 -16.09
C GLU A 5 -8.22 22.94 -14.80
N MET A 6 -7.79 22.22 -13.75
CA MET A 6 -8.48 22.22 -12.45
C MET A 6 -8.47 23.61 -11.80
N GLU A 7 -7.33 24.29 -11.83
CA GLU A 7 -7.20 25.66 -11.30
C GLU A 7 -8.10 26.65 -12.05
N ARG A 8 -8.18 26.52 -13.38
CA ARG A 8 -9.09 27.34 -14.19
C ARG A 8 -10.56 27.08 -13.85
N GLU A 9 -10.97 25.81 -13.72
CA GLU A 9 -12.33 25.45 -13.31
C GLU A 9 -12.66 25.99 -11.92
N TYR A 10 -11.70 26.03 -11.00
CA TYR A 10 -11.90 26.58 -9.66
C TYR A 10 -12.18 28.08 -9.68
N GLU A 11 -11.44 28.85 -10.49
CA GLU A 11 -11.71 30.28 -10.66
C GLU A 11 -13.07 30.54 -11.31
N LEU A 12 -13.48 29.72 -12.28
CA LEU A 12 -14.84 29.80 -12.86
C LEU A 12 -15.91 29.51 -11.80
N ALA A 13 -15.73 28.47 -10.99
CA ALA A 13 -16.67 28.14 -9.91
C ALA A 13 -16.76 29.23 -8.83
N LYS A 14 -15.66 29.97 -8.58
CA LYS A 14 -15.64 31.13 -7.69
C LYS A 14 -16.49 32.28 -8.24
N ILE A 15 -16.40 32.57 -9.53
CA ILE A 15 -17.25 33.54 -10.22
C ILE A 15 -18.72 33.13 -10.11
N ASP A 16 -19.04 31.86 -10.36
CA ASP A 16 -20.40 31.33 -10.23
C ASP A 16 -20.93 31.46 -8.79
N PHE A 17 -20.10 31.15 -7.79
CA PHE A 17 -20.46 31.27 -6.37
C PHE A 17 -20.84 32.71 -5.97
N GLU A 18 -20.14 33.70 -6.52
CA GLU A 18 -20.43 35.13 -6.30
C GLU A 18 -21.74 35.56 -6.99
N ASN A 19 -22.00 35.05 -8.19
CA ASN A 19 -23.16 35.41 -9.02
C ASN A 19 -24.47 34.73 -8.60
N VAL A 20 -24.41 33.58 -7.94
CA VAL A 20 -25.59 32.83 -7.51
C VAL A 20 -26.30 33.54 -6.35
N LYS A 21 -27.60 33.84 -6.49
CA LYS A 21 -28.40 34.50 -5.43
C LYS A 21 -29.03 33.53 -4.43
N SER A 22 -29.35 32.32 -4.86
CA SER A 22 -30.01 31.31 -4.01
C SER A 22 -29.04 30.69 -3.01
N ARG A 23 -29.43 30.64 -1.72
CA ARG A 23 -28.65 29.99 -0.66
C ARG A 23 -28.38 28.51 -0.95
N ALA A 24 -29.37 27.79 -1.47
CA ALA A 24 -29.23 26.36 -1.78
C ALA A 24 -28.22 26.14 -2.91
N ALA A 25 -28.30 26.96 -3.97
CA ALA A 25 -27.35 26.89 -5.07
C ALA A 25 -25.92 27.31 -4.63
N LYS A 26 -25.78 28.33 -3.77
CA LYS A 26 -24.48 28.67 -3.16
C LYS A 26 -23.86 27.50 -2.40
N LEU A 27 -24.66 26.76 -1.63
CA LEU A 27 -24.17 25.58 -0.91
C LEU A 27 -23.71 24.48 -1.87
N GLY A 28 -24.44 24.24 -2.95
CA GLY A 28 -24.06 23.30 -4.01
C GLY A 28 -22.73 23.67 -4.65
N VAL A 29 -22.59 24.92 -5.12
CA VAL A 29 -21.35 25.41 -5.74
C VAL A 29 -20.18 25.32 -4.75
N ARG A 30 -20.37 25.75 -3.49
CA ARG A 30 -19.32 25.65 -2.45
C ARG A 30 -18.87 24.22 -2.21
N SER A 31 -19.78 23.25 -2.23
CA SER A 31 -19.43 21.83 -2.06
C SER A 31 -18.53 21.35 -3.20
N GLU A 32 -18.88 21.66 -4.45
CA GLU A 32 -18.07 21.28 -5.61
C GLU A 32 -16.73 22.02 -5.64
N MET A 33 -16.71 23.31 -5.27
CA MET A 33 -15.47 24.08 -5.12
C MET A 33 -14.52 23.43 -4.09
N ASN A 34 -15.03 23.01 -2.93
CA ASN A 34 -14.21 22.35 -1.92
C ASN A 34 -13.62 21.04 -2.46
N LYS A 35 -14.43 20.22 -3.13
CA LYS A 35 -13.95 18.97 -3.76
C LYS A 35 -12.88 19.24 -4.82
N LEU A 36 -13.02 20.31 -5.60
CA LEU A 36 -12.06 20.69 -6.62
C LEU A 36 -10.76 21.23 -6.00
N TYR A 37 -10.88 22.04 -4.94
CA TYR A 37 -9.73 22.53 -4.16
C TYR A 37 -8.91 21.37 -3.60
N ASP A 38 -9.55 20.38 -2.98
CA ASP A 38 -8.87 19.21 -2.42
C ASP A 38 -8.13 18.42 -3.51
N LYS A 39 -8.72 18.27 -4.71
CA LYS A 39 -8.06 17.65 -5.87
C LYS A 39 -6.85 18.46 -6.34
N ILE A 40 -6.96 19.78 -6.41
CA ILE A 40 -5.85 20.67 -6.79
C ILE A 40 -4.69 20.52 -5.81
N GLN A 41 -4.96 20.57 -4.51
CA GLN A 41 -3.92 20.42 -3.48
C GLN A 41 -3.24 19.06 -3.56
N LEU A 42 -4.02 18.00 -3.75
CA LEU A 42 -3.48 16.65 -3.89
C LEU A 42 -2.59 16.52 -5.13
N GLU A 43 -2.99 17.10 -6.27
CA GLU A 43 -2.18 17.08 -7.49
C GLU A 43 -0.93 17.96 -7.38
N LYS A 44 -1.03 19.13 -6.73
CA LYS A 44 0.15 19.97 -6.40
C LYS A 44 1.16 19.19 -5.57
N ASN A 45 0.68 18.45 -4.57
CA ASN A 45 1.54 17.61 -3.75
C ASN A 45 2.23 16.54 -4.62
N ARG A 46 1.53 15.87 -5.53
CA ARG A 46 2.14 14.87 -6.43
C ARG A 46 3.23 15.47 -7.31
N VAL A 47 2.97 16.62 -7.94
CA VAL A 47 3.92 17.29 -8.84
C VAL A 47 5.17 17.74 -8.07
N ASN A 48 5.00 18.19 -6.83
CA ASN A 48 6.10 18.68 -6.00
C ASN A 48 6.79 17.56 -5.19
N THR A 49 6.23 16.36 -5.15
CA THR A 49 6.82 15.24 -4.39
C THR A 49 7.86 14.55 -5.25
N GLU A 50 9.12 14.75 -4.90
CA GLU A 50 10.22 13.96 -5.42
C GLU A 50 10.23 12.60 -4.71
N LEU A 51 9.89 11.54 -5.46
CA LEU A 51 9.97 10.18 -4.94
C LEU A 51 11.44 9.82 -4.68
N ARG A 52 11.73 9.36 -3.47
CA ARG A 52 13.07 8.90 -3.13
C ARG A 52 13.49 7.73 -4.03
N THR A 53 14.67 7.81 -4.62
CA THR A 53 15.28 6.68 -5.33
C THR A 53 16.18 5.85 -4.40
N THR A 54 16.22 4.54 -4.63
CA THR A 54 17.15 3.61 -3.97
C THR A 54 17.69 2.61 -4.98
N LYS A 55 18.86 2.02 -4.68
CA LYS A 55 19.50 1.02 -5.55
C LYS A 55 19.28 -0.37 -4.95
N VAL A 56 18.48 -1.21 -5.63
CA VAL A 56 18.25 -2.60 -5.24
C VAL A 56 18.89 -3.50 -6.28
N LYS A 57 19.89 -4.30 -5.87
CA LYS A 57 20.63 -5.23 -6.76
C LYS A 57 21.14 -4.57 -8.07
N GLY A 58 21.59 -3.33 -7.99
CA GLY A 58 22.12 -2.61 -9.16
C GLY A 58 21.08 -1.76 -9.92
N VAL A 59 19.79 -1.95 -9.68
CA VAL A 59 18.71 -1.22 -10.34
C VAL A 59 18.26 -0.05 -9.47
N GLU A 60 18.18 1.14 -10.05
CA GLU A 60 17.61 2.32 -9.38
C GLU A 60 16.09 2.29 -9.47
N ILE A 61 15.43 2.45 -8.33
CA ILE A 61 13.97 2.41 -8.22
C ILE A 61 13.45 3.58 -7.39
N SER A 62 12.39 4.23 -7.88
CA SER A 62 11.63 5.24 -7.11
C SER A 62 10.69 4.54 -6.15
N LEU A 63 10.86 4.79 -4.85
CA LEU A 63 10.00 4.24 -3.82
C LEU A 63 8.72 5.08 -3.68
N PRO A 64 7.54 4.45 -3.66
CA PRO A 64 6.31 5.09 -3.21
C PRO A 64 6.47 5.75 -1.84
N THR A 65 5.89 6.93 -1.65
CA THR A 65 6.00 7.72 -0.40
C THR A 65 5.50 6.93 0.81
N VAL A 66 4.51 6.05 0.62
CA VAL A 66 3.98 5.16 1.67
C VAL A 66 5.02 4.22 2.28
N PHE A 67 6.10 3.94 1.55
CA PHE A 67 7.20 3.17 2.10
C PHE A 67 8.05 4.04 3.03
N GLU A 68 8.29 5.31 2.75
CA GLU A 68 9.16 6.16 3.58
C GLU A 68 8.82 6.14 5.08
N TYR A 69 7.53 6.07 5.42
CA TYR A 69 7.01 6.00 6.79
C TYR A 69 7.21 4.65 7.49
N LEU A 70 7.45 3.58 6.72
CA LEU A 70 7.72 2.23 7.25
C LEU A 70 9.20 2.04 7.65
N GLY A 71 9.98 3.12 7.67
CA GLY A 71 11.35 3.08 8.19
C GLY A 71 12.41 2.65 7.17
N TYR A 72 12.16 2.68 5.85
CA TYR A 72 13.22 2.48 4.83
C TYR A 72 14.24 3.64 4.78
N ARG A 73 14.37 4.41 5.86
CA ARG A 73 15.29 5.52 6.02
C ARG A 73 16.69 4.99 6.33
N ARG A 74 17.45 4.75 5.26
CA ARG A 74 18.92 4.66 5.22
C ARG A 74 19.48 3.36 5.81
N ASP A 75 20.12 2.56 4.96
CA ASP A 75 21.35 1.79 5.18
C ASP A 75 21.58 1.02 6.50
N ASN A 76 20.57 0.87 7.35
CA ASN A 76 20.51 0.07 8.56
C ASN A 76 19.22 -0.76 8.50
N SER A 77 19.41 -2.05 8.33
CA SER A 77 18.52 -2.98 7.66
C SER A 77 17.56 -3.71 8.61
N ASP A 78 16.38 -3.14 8.85
CA ASP A 78 15.27 -3.88 9.46
C ASP A 78 14.30 -4.44 8.39
N VAL A 79 14.50 -4.08 7.11
CA VAL A 79 13.57 -4.45 6.03
C VAL A 79 14.33 -4.80 4.75
N ALA A 80 14.11 -6.02 4.24
CA ALA A 80 14.73 -6.49 3.00
C ALA A 80 13.87 -6.13 1.77
N LEU A 81 14.44 -5.33 0.87
CA LEU A 81 13.81 -4.96 -0.40
C LEU A 81 14.19 -5.93 -1.53
N ARG A 82 13.20 -6.30 -2.34
CA ARG A 82 13.37 -7.00 -3.63
C ARG A 82 12.48 -6.33 -4.66
N VAL A 83 12.98 -6.21 -5.88
CA VAL A 83 12.21 -5.70 -7.02
C VAL A 83 12.19 -6.75 -8.11
N GLU A 84 11.02 -6.98 -8.67
CA GLU A 84 10.78 -7.94 -9.76
C GLU A 84 9.60 -7.43 -10.59
N ASP A 85 9.77 -7.25 -11.90
CA ASP A 85 8.72 -6.77 -12.81
C ASP A 85 7.97 -5.51 -12.33
N ASN A 86 8.71 -4.50 -11.84
CA ASN A 86 8.18 -3.26 -11.24
C ASN A 86 7.36 -3.45 -9.94
N ILE A 87 7.33 -4.66 -9.39
CA ILE A 87 6.74 -4.98 -8.09
C ILE A 87 7.82 -4.83 -7.03
N ILE A 88 7.51 -4.07 -5.97
CA ILE A 88 8.44 -3.84 -4.86
C ILE A 88 7.98 -4.66 -3.68
N TYR A 89 8.78 -5.66 -3.31
CA TYR A 89 8.59 -6.46 -2.11
C TYR A 89 9.43 -5.89 -0.98
N ALA A 90 8.81 -5.74 0.18
CA ALA A 90 9.46 -5.23 1.36
C ALA A 90 9.15 -6.12 2.55
N ALA A 91 10.12 -6.96 2.92
CA ALA A 91 9.97 -7.93 3.98
C ALA A 91 10.43 -7.33 5.31
N GLY A 92 9.50 -7.10 6.23
CA GLY A 92 9.79 -6.55 7.55
C GLY A 92 10.33 -7.60 8.52
N GLU A 93 11.14 -7.15 9.47
CA GLU A 93 11.72 -8.02 10.48
C GLU A 93 10.67 -8.77 11.31
N LYS A 94 11.04 -9.98 11.75
CA LYS A 94 10.26 -10.78 12.69
C LYS A 94 10.46 -10.22 14.10
N LYS A 95 9.43 -9.60 14.66
CA LYS A 95 9.42 -9.14 16.06
C LYS A 95 8.86 -10.23 16.95
N VAL A 96 9.65 -10.67 17.94
CA VAL A 96 9.26 -11.69 18.91
C VAL A 96 8.85 -11.01 20.21
N ASP A 97 7.66 -11.31 20.69
CA ASP A 97 7.11 -10.83 21.96
C ASP A 97 7.59 -11.74 23.12
N SER A 98 7.45 -11.29 24.37
CA SER A 98 8.01 -11.99 25.55
C SER A 98 7.41 -13.36 25.83
N ASP A 99 6.22 -13.65 25.29
CA ASP A 99 5.54 -14.93 25.38
C ASP A 99 5.99 -15.94 24.29
N GLY A 100 6.99 -15.57 23.48
CA GLY A 100 7.48 -16.37 22.36
C GLY A 100 6.62 -16.27 21.09
N SER A 101 5.50 -15.54 21.14
CA SER A 101 4.75 -15.20 19.94
C SER A 101 5.52 -14.20 19.10
N TYR A 102 5.18 -14.11 17.81
CA TYR A 102 5.86 -13.19 16.91
C TYR A 102 4.92 -12.57 15.90
N ARG A 103 5.35 -11.42 15.38
CA ARG A 103 4.71 -10.71 14.28
C ARG A 103 5.72 -10.21 13.25
N SER A 104 5.33 -10.27 11.98
CA SER A 104 6.04 -9.62 10.87
C SER A 104 5.02 -8.90 9.98
N PHE A 105 5.36 -7.69 9.57
CA PHE A 105 4.59 -6.91 8.60
C PHE A 105 5.39 -6.82 7.32
N ASN A 106 4.82 -7.35 6.25
CA ASN A 106 5.45 -7.40 4.94
C ASN A 106 4.57 -6.64 3.96
N TYR A 107 5.18 -5.97 2.99
CA TYR A 107 4.46 -5.12 2.07
C TYR A 107 4.87 -5.39 0.63
N VAL A 108 3.90 -5.30 -0.28
CA VAL A 108 4.12 -5.40 -1.72
C VAL A 108 3.49 -4.19 -2.38
N TRP A 109 4.26 -3.45 -3.17
CA TRP A 109 3.73 -2.43 -4.06
C TRP A 109 3.56 -2.99 -5.46
N ILE A 110 2.33 -2.96 -5.94
CA ILE A 110 1.89 -3.60 -7.18
C ILE A 110 1.28 -2.52 -8.08
N PRO A 111 1.99 -2.09 -9.14
CA PRO A 111 1.37 -1.31 -10.21
C PRO A 111 0.27 -2.14 -10.88
N GLN A 112 -0.96 -1.64 -10.92
CA GLN A 112 -2.09 -2.31 -11.61
C GLN A 112 -2.35 -1.69 -12.98
N THR A 113 -2.28 -0.35 -13.04
CA THR A 113 -2.37 0.48 -14.24
C THR A 113 -1.59 1.77 -13.98
N ASP A 114 -1.40 2.60 -15.00
CA ASP A 114 -0.70 3.90 -14.89
C ASP A 114 -1.27 4.84 -13.79
N SER A 115 -2.55 4.68 -13.43
CA SER A 115 -3.24 5.51 -12.43
C SER A 115 -3.80 4.71 -11.25
N LYS A 116 -3.35 3.46 -11.08
CA LYS A 116 -3.84 2.58 -10.02
C LYS A 116 -2.73 1.70 -9.48
N PHE A 117 -2.48 1.83 -8.20
CA PHE A 117 -1.44 1.12 -7.48
C PHE A 117 -2.04 0.46 -6.25
N ALA A 118 -1.53 -0.71 -5.88
CA ALA A 118 -1.95 -1.43 -4.70
C ALA A 118 -0.75 -1.65 -3.77
N LYS A 119 -0.92 -1.34 -2.49
CA LYS A 119 -0.05 -1.77 -1.40
C LYS A 119 -0.71 -2.95 -0.69
N LEU A 120 -0.22 -4.16 -0.94
CA LEU A 120 -0.62 -5.35 -0.20
C LEU A 120 0.18 -5.42 1.10
N CYS A 121 -0.50 -5.60 2.23
CA CYS A 121 0.09 -5.96 3.50
C CYS A 121 -0.11 -7.47 3.73
N VAL A 122 1.00 -8.19 3.93
CA VAL A 122 1.03 -9.59 4.35
C VAL A 122 1.52 -9.63 5.80
N ARG A 123 0.57 -9.64 6.73
CA ARG A 123 0.86 -9.71 8.16
C ARG A 123 0.95 -11.18 8.58
N ILE A 124 2.07 -11.57 9.17
CA ILE A 124 2.29 -12.93 9.68
C ILE A 124 2.34 -12.87 11.20
N LEU A 125 1.58 -13.75 11.85
CA LEU A 125 1.51 -13.93 13.29
C LEU A 125 1.79 -15.39 13.62
N GLY A 126 2.61 -15.67 14.62
CA GLY A 126 2.96 -17.04 14.96
C GLY A 126 3.53 -17.21 16.36
N GLY A 127 4.03 -18.41 16.65
CA GLY A 127 4.64 -18.73 17.95
C GLY A 127 3.65 -18.80 19.12
N ASN A 128 2.34 -18.84 18.85
CA ASN A 128 1.29 -19.02 19.85
C ASN A 128 0.56 -20.36 19.66
N ILE A 129 -0.28 -20.72 20.64
CA ILE A 129 -1.03 -22.00 20.69
C ILE A 129 -1.96 -22.24 19.50
N TYR A 130 -2.24 -21.21 18.70
CA TYR A 130 -3.15 -21.28 17.57
C TYR A 130 -2.42 -21.52 16.23
N GLY A 131 -1.09 -21.65 16.27
CA GLY A 131 -0.23 -21.83 15.11
C GLY A 131 0.00 -20.56 14.29
N ASP A 132 0.93 -20.68 13.35
CA ASP A 132 1.36 -19.60 12.47
C ASP A 132 0.27 -19.32 11.43
N ARG A 133 -0.01 -18.03 11.22
CA ARG A 133 -1.12 -17.55 10.40
C ARG A 133 -0.73 -16.29 9.65
N PHE A 134 -1.33 -16.07 8.50
CA PHE A 134 -1.22 -14.80 7.78
C PHE A 134 -2.55 -14.09 7.60
N TYR A 135 -2.49 -12.78 7.46
CA TYR A 135 -3.63 -11.90 7.21
C TYR A 135 -3.26 -10.95 6.08
N LEU A 136 -4.25 -10.64 5.24
CA LEU A 136 -4.06 -9.82 4.06
C LEU A 136 -4.93 -8.56 4.15
N SER A 137 -4.33 -7.42 3.90
CA SER A 137 -5.06 -6.19 3.61
C SER A 137 -4.44 -5.49 2.42
N VAL A 138 -5.24 -4.74 1.67
CA VAL A 138 -4.79 -3.99 0.50
C VAL A 138 -5.25 -2.55 0.60
N GLU A 139 -4.35 -1.65 0.27
CA GLU A 139 -4.60 -0.23 0.16
C GLU A 139 -4.37 0.21 -1.28
N TYR A 140 -5.26 1.02 -1.82
CA TYR A 140 -5.19 1.49 -3.21
C TYR A 140 -4.85 2.97 -3.28
N PHE A 141 -3.97 3.30 -4.22
CA PHE A 141 -3.45 4.64 -4.46
C PHE A 141 -3.63 5.00 -5.92
N LYS A 142 -3.82 6.29 -6.20
CA LYS A 142 -3.92 6.79 -7.57
C LYS A 142 -2.55 7.17 -8.11
N HIS A 143 -1.60 7.46 -7.23
CA HIS A 143 -0.24 7.80 -7.58
C HIS A 143 0.75 7.30 -6.51
N PRO A 144 2.01 6.93 -6.85
CA PRO A 144 3.01 6.51 -5.86
C PRO A 144 3.40 7.59 -4.85
N ALA A 145 3.20 8.86 -5.19
CA ALA A 145 3.42 10.01 -4.30
C ALA A 145 2.27 10.26 -3.32
N ASP A 146 1.14 9.54 -3.45
CA ASP A 146 0.01 9.73 -2.55
C ASP A 146 0.39 9.23 -1.14
N GLN A 147 0.22 10.09 -0.13
CA GLN A 147 0.46 9.73 1.27
C GLN A 147 -0.67 8.88 1.88
N SER A 148 -1.85 8.87 1.26
CA SER A 148 -3.03 8.19 1.79
C SER A 148 -3.74 7.42 0.69
N SER A 149 -4.31 6.27 1.06
CA SER A 149 -5.08 5.46 0.14
C SER A 149 -6.45 6.10 -0.10
N TYR A 150 -7.00 5.91 -1.30
CA TYR A 150 -8.40 6.26 -1.56
C TYR A 150 -9.36 5.12 -1.21
N LEU A 151 -8.82 3.92 -0.94
CA LEU A 151 -9.57 2.72 -0.60
C LEU A 151 -8.66 1.74 0.14
N SER A 152 -9.13 1.20 1.26
CA SER A 152 -8.48 0.10 1.98
C SER A 152 -9.48 -1.04 2.17
N LYS A 153 -9.02 -2.29 2.03
CA LYS A 153 -9.85 -3.50 2.17
C LYS A 153 -9.07 -4.62 2.83
N ASP A 154 -9.71 -5.32 3.75
CA ASP A 154 -9.24 -6.64 4.18
C ASP A 154 -9.53 -7.66 3.07
N LEU A 155 -8.58 -8.57 2.87
CA LEU A 155 -8.68 -9.60 1.86
C LEU A 155 -8.81 -10.96 2.52
N ARG A 156 -9.66 -11.80 1.93
CA ARG A 156 -9.67 -13.22 2.25
C ARG A 156 -8.35 -13.86 1.84
N THR A 157 -7.87 -14.80 2.63
CA THR A 157 -6.61 -15.53 2.39
C THR A 157 -6.67 -16.54 1.25
N ASP A 158 -7.86 -16.80 0.69
CA ASP A 158 -8.07 -17.57 -0.55
C ASP A 158 -8.09 -16.67 -1.81
N ASN A 159 -7.72 -15.39 -1.71
CA ASN A 159 -7.73 -14.45 -2.82
C ASN A 159 -6.68 -14.79 -3.89
N LYS A 160 -7.13 -15.33 -5.02
CA LYS A 160 -6.28 -15.73 -6.14
C LYS A 160 -5.45 -14.59 -6.75
N THR A 161 -5.94 -13.35 -6.69
CA THR A 161 -5.25 -12.19 -7.27
C THR A 161 -4.00 -11.83 -6.48
N TYR A 162 -4.07 -11.87 -5.15
CA TYR A 162 -2.96 -11.42 -4.29
C TYR A 162 -2.14 -12.55 -3.68
N ASN A 163 -2.66 -13.78 -3.68
CA ASN A 163 -1.96 -14.93 -3.14
C ASN A 163 -0.57 -15.19 -3.74
N PRO A 164 -0.31 -14.98 -5.05
CA PRO A 164 1.03 -15.17 -5.62
C PRO A 164 2.12 -14.29 -4.99
N TYR A 165 1.76 -13.08 -4.52
CA TYR A 165 2.73 -12.17 -3.90
C TYR A 165 3.10 -12.56 -2.47
N CYS A 166 2.31 -13.41 -1.83
CA CYS A 166 2.54 -13.84 -0.45
C CYS A 166 3.67 -14.86 -0.36
N ASP A 167 3.82 -15.70 -1.39
CA ASP A 167 4.71 -16.86 -1.38
C ASP A 167 6.18 -16.43 -1.20
N TYR A 168 6.57 -15.26 -1.74
CA TYR A 168 7.88 -14.65 -1.49
C TYR A 168 8.20 -14.50 0.01
N PHE A 169 7.23 -14.06 0.83
CA PHE A 169 7.45 -13.86 2.27
C PHE A 169 7.42 -15.17 3.04
N PHE A 170 6.59 -16.12 2.62
CA PHE A 170 6.55 -17.44 3.22
C PHE A 170 7.90 -18.15 3.02
N ASP A 171 8.43 -18.12 1.80
CA ASP A 171 9.75 -18.66 1.48
C ASP A 171 10.86 -18.02 2.33
N LYS A 172 10.83 -16.69 2.47
CA LYS A 172 11.78 -15.94 3.31
C LYS A 172 11.75 -16.34 4.78
N LEU A 173 10.61 -16.78 5.29
CA LEU A 173 10.41 -17.19 6.68
C LEU A 173 10.46 -18.72 6.88
N ASN A 174 10.79 -19.48 5.83
CA ASN A 174 10.74 -20.94 5.81
C ASN A 174 9.36 -21.51 6.18
N LEU A 175 8.30 -20.86 5.72
CA LEU A 175 6.91 -21.23 5.92
C LEU A 175 6.27 -21.65 4.59
N GLU A 176 5.19 -22.41 4.69
CA GLU A 176 4.28 -22.70 3.59
C GLU A 176 2.83 -22.70 4.07
N ARG A 177 1.88 -22.56 3.13
CA ARG A 177 0.46 -22.67 3.47
C ARG A 177 0.13 -24.10 3.89
N LYS A 178 -0.44 -24.25 5.09
CA LYS A 178 -0.98 -25.53 5.54
C LYS A 178 -2.27 -25.83 4.76
N LYS A 179 -2.33 -26.98 4.11
CA LYS A 179 -3.52 -27.43 3.38
C LYS A 179 -4.64 -27.75 4.36
N ASP A 180 -5.58 -26.82 4.53
CA ASP A 180 -6.78 -26.98 5.35
C ASP A 180 -7.98 -26.36 4.61
N ARG A 181 -9.08 -27.11 4.51
CA ARG A 181 -10.30 -26.67 3.79
C ARG A 181 -11.07 -25.58 4.53
N ASN A 182 -10.92 -25.51 5.85
CA ASN A 182 -11.66 -24.61 6.74
C ASN A 182 -10.82 -23.42 7.19
N LYS A 183 -9.49 -23.50 7.06
CA LYS A 183 -8.55 -22.48 7.55
C LYS A 183 -7.50 -22.16 6.49
N THR A 184 -7.86 -21.27 5.57
CA THR A 184 -7.01 -20.87 4.43
C THR A 184 -5.86 -19.95 4.80
N ASN A 185 -5.77 -19.54 6.07
CA ASN A 185 -4.75 -18.63 6.58
C ASN A 185 -3.65 -19.30 7.40
N LEU A 186 -3.72 -20.62 7.64
CA LEU A 186 -2.72 -21.34 8.41
C LEU A 186 -1.43 -21.51 7.61
N LEU A 187 -0.31 -21.36 8.31
CA LEU A 187 1.03 -21.64 7.85
C LEU A 187 1.61 -22.82 8.64
N GLN A 188 2.58 -23.48 8.05
CA GLN A 188 3.41 -24.49 8.70
C GLN A 188 4.86 -24.29 8.25
N PRO A 189 5.86 -24.70 9.05
CA PRO A 189 7.24 -24.79 8.59
C PRO A 189 7.30 -25.62 7.31
N LYS A 190 8.15 -25.23 6.37
CA LYS A 190 8.45 -26.13 5.26
C LYS A 190 9.14 -27.36 5.83
N ASN A 191 8.59 -28.53 5.52
CA ASN A 191 9.31 -29.78 5.75
C ASN A 191 10.45 -29.84 4.73
N GLU A 192 11.62 -29.34 5.09
CA GLU A 192 12.85 -29.84 4.48
C GLU A 192 12.89 -31.32 4.86
N GLY A 193 12.73 -32.20 3.88
CA GLY A 193 12.55 -33.62 4.11
C GLY A 193 13.56 -34.16 5.11
N VAL A 194 13.06 -34.85 6.14
CA VAL A 194 13.82 -35.91 6.78
C VAL A 194 14.12 -36.91 5.66
N LEU A 195 15.36 -36.88 5.16
CA LEU A 195 15.95 -37.97 4.40
C LEU A 195 16.19 -39.17 5.34
#